data_AF-A0A1Y1MVL4-F1
#
_entry.id   AF-A0A1Y1MVL4-F1
#
_cell.length_a   1.000
_cell.length_b   1.000
_cell.length_c   1.000
_cell.angle_alpha   90.00
_cell.angle_beta   90.00
_cell.angle_gamma   90.00
#
_symmetry.space_group_name_H-M   'P 1'
#
loop_
_entity.id
_entity.type
_entity.pdbx_description
1 polymer ?
#
loop_
_entity_poly.entity_id
_entity_poly.type
_entity_poly.pdbx_seq_one_letter_code
_entity_poly.pdbx_strand_id
1 'polypeptide(L)'
;DFSRNLRGTNDGKDFAVEFLQAIFNSIKSNEIILPDEHDNKHAFDYAWRELLLKTETVGDLVICNTNIYDADMFAATWKPIVSTLSYVFMSATDDAVFARIVTGFDECARIAAKYKNSDALDQIVYCLSHMSTLATANTFNTSLNTEIQVGDGSVMVSELAVKLGRDFRAQLATLVLFRVITGNEALIQQGWKQVVQIWVNLFVNSLIPSFAAAS
;
A
#
# COMPACT_ATOMS: atom_id res chain seq x y z
N ASP A 1 31.25 -7.91 -39.63
CA ASP A 1 30.53 -9.05 -39.01
C ASP A 1 29.04 -9.13 -39.34
N PHE A 2 28.25 -8.06 -39.17
CA PHE A 2 26.81 -8.06 -39.50
C PHE A 2 26.49 -8.60 -40.90
N SER A 3 27.16 -8.10 -41.95
CA SER A 3 26.99 -8.58 -43.33
C SER A 3 27.44 -10.03 -43.55
N ARG A 4 28.42 -10.52 -42.79
CA ARG A 4 28.91 -11.90 -42.92
C ARG A 4 27.87 -12.91 -42.43
N ASN A 5 27.14 -12.56 -41.37
CA ASN A 5 26.11 -13.42 -40.77
C ASN A 5 24.84 -13.52 -41.65
N LEU A 6 24.67 -12.62 -42.61
CA LEU A 6 23.48 -12.52 -43.49
C LEU A 6 23.79 -12.94 -44.94
N ARG A 7 24.87 -13.70 -45.18
CA ARG A 7 25.17 -14.22 -46.52
C ARG A 7 24.24 -15.37 -46.89
N GLY A 8 23.79 -15.41 -48.15
CA GLY A 8 22.92 -16.44 -48.70
C GLY A 8 21.49 -16.46 -48.14
N THR A 9 21.12 -15.52 -47.27
CA THR A 9 19.79 -15.46 -46.65
C THR A 9 18.75 -14.71 -47.49
N ASN A 10 19.15 -14.12 -48.62
CA ASN A 10 18.26 -13.48 -49.58
C ASN A 10 17.92 -14.43 -50.74
N ASP A 11 17.11 -15.45 -50.48
CA ASP A 11 16.74 -16.48 -51.47
C ASP A 11 17.97 -17.15 -52.12
N GLY A 12 18.94 -17.54 -51.27
CA GLY A 12 20.22 -18.11 -51.69
C GLY A 12 21.25 -17.10 -52.20
N LYS A 13 20.94 -15.80 -52.23
CA LYS A 13 21.85 -14.71 -52.61
C LYS A 13 22.23 -13.83 -51.41
N ASP A 14 23.19 -12.94 -51.64
CA ASP A 14 23.60 -11.92 -50.68
C ASP A 14 22.79 -10.62 -50.86
N PHE A 15 22.55 -9.91 -49.75
CA PHE A 15 22.02 -8.54 -49.79
C PHE A 15 23.11 -7.54 -50.22
N ALA A 16 22.69 -6.41 -50.79
CA ALA A 16 23.59 -5.31 -51.11
C ALA A 16 24.29 -4.78 -49.84
N VAL A 17 25.59 -4.48 -49.95
CA VAL A 17 26.41 -4.07 -48.80
C VAL A 17 25.95 -2.72 -48.26
N GLU A 18 25.61 -1.78 -49.14
CA GLU A 18 25.14 -0.45 -48.78
C GLU A 18 23.81 -0.51 -48.02
N PHE A 19 22.94 -1.45 -48.39
CA PHE A 19 21.66 -1.68 -47.72
C PHE A 19 21.87 -2.18 -46.28
N LEU A 20 22.71 -3.21 -46.11
CA LEU A 20 23.04 -3.73 -44.77
C LEU A 20 23.78 -2.69 -43.92
N GLN A 21 24.64 -1.88 -44.54
CA GLN A 21 25.36 -0.80 -43.87
C GLN A 21 24.40 0.31 -43.40
N ALA A 22 23.42 0.68 -44.22
CA ALA A 22 22.41 1.67 -43.85
C ALA A 22 21.57 1.19 -42.66
N ILE A 23 21.11 -0.07 -42.67
CA ILE A 23 20.38 -0.67 -41.55
C ILE A 23 21.26 -0.69 -40.29
N PHE A 24 22.49 -1.17 -40.40
CA PHE A 24 23.41 -1.23 -39.28
C PHE A 24 23.67 0.15 -38.68
N ASN A 25 23.94 1.15 -39.51
CA ASN A 25 24.16 2.52 -39.06
C ASN A 25 22.91 3.12 -38.41
N SER A 26 21.73 2.85 -38.97
CA SER A 26 20.45 3.29 -38.39
C SER A 26 20.21 2.70 -37.01
N ILE A 27 20.41 1.39 -36.83
CA ILE A 27 20.25 0.72 -35.53
C ILE A 27 21.33 1.17 -34.54
N LYS A 28 22.56 1.40 -35.02
CA LYS A 28 23.65 1.93 -34.19
C LYS A 28 23.37 3.35 -33.70
N SER A 29 22.76 4.20 -34.52
CA SER A 29 22.40 5.58 -34.14
C SER A 29 21.08 5.67 -33.38
N ASN A 30 20.13 4.78 -33.68
CA ASN A 30 18.81 4.71 -33.09
C ASN A 30 18.60 3.30 -32.53
N GLU A 31 18.93 3.13 -31.25
CA GLU A 31 18.77 1.87 -30.53
C GLU A 31 17.31 1.40 -30.56
N ILE A 32 17.11 0.10 -30.75
CA ILE A 32 15.80 -0.54 -30.66
C ILE A 32 15.47 -0.69 -29.17
N ILE A 33 14.48 0.06 -28.69
CA ILE A 33 14.06 0.02 -27.29
C ILE A 33 13.17 -1.21 -27.05
N LEU A 34 13.66 -2.16 -26.25
CA LEU A 34 12.86 -3.26 -25.73
C LEU A 34 12.21 -2.83 -24.40
N PRO A 35 10.86 -2.82 -24.30
CA PRO A 35 10.16 -2.32 -23.11
C PRO A 35 10.52 -3.05 -21.82
N ASP A 36 10.79 -4.35 -21.91
CA ASP A 36 11.05 -5.21 -20.74
C ASP A 36 12.50 -5.13 -20.23
N GLU A 37 13.42 -4.54 -21.01
CA GLU A 37 14.86 -4.54 -20.70
C GLU A 37 15.37 -3.20 -20.12
N HIS A 38 14.49 -2.19 -20.01
CA HIS A 38 14.90 -0.83 -19.75
C HIS A 38 13.98 -0.08 -18.77
N ASP A 39 14.52 0.25 -17.60
CA ASP A 39 13.90 1.14 -16.61
C ASP A 39 14.30 2.61 -16.88
N ASN A 40 14.05 3.09 -18.10
CA ASN A 40 14.50 4.41 -18.57
C ASN A 40 13.38 5.23 -19.24
N LYS A 41 13.60 6.55 -19.36
CA LYS A 41 12.60 7.49 -19.91
C LYS A 41 12.10 7.10 -21.32
N HIS A 42 12.98 6.53 -22.15
CA HIS A 42 12.62 6.14 -23.51
C HIS A 42 11.68 4.93 -23.57
N ALA A 43 11.82 3.98 -22.65
CA ALA A 43 10.85 2.88 -22.50
C ALA A 43 9.47 3.40 -22.08
N PHE A 44 9.42 4.34 -21.13
CA PHE A 44 8.18 5.01 -20.75
C PHE A 44 7.54 5.76 -21.93
N ASP A 45 8.31 6.58 -22.66
CA ASP A 45 7.82 7.35 -23.80
C ASP A 45 7.32 6.45 -24.95
N TYR A 46 7.89 5.25 -25.09
CA TYR A 46 7.40 4.23 -26.02
C TYR A 46 6.07 3.64 -25.56
N ALA A 47 6.00 3.14 -24.33
CA ALA A 47 4.78 2.56 -23.76
C ALA A 47 3.61 3.57 -23.75
N TRP A 48 3.91 4.85 -23.47
CA TRP A 48 2.93 5.93 -23.53
C TRP A 48 2.39 6.16 -24.94
N ARG A 49 3.25 6.16 -25.97
CA ARG A 49 2.80 6.26 -27.36
C ARG A 49 1.99 5.06 -27.81
N GLU A 50 2.39 3.86 -27.41
CA GLU A 50 1.63 2.65 -27.70
C GLU A 50 0.23 2.68 -27.05
N LEU A 51 0.15 3.16 -25.81
CA LEU A 51 -1.12 3.39 -25.12
C LEU A 51 -2.02 4.35 -25.92
N LEU A 52 -1.48 5.50 -26.34
CA LEU A 52 -2.21 6.49 -27.15
C LEU A 52 -2.72 5.88 -28.46
N LEU A 53 -1.91 5.10 -29.17
CA LEU A 53 -2.35 4.40 -30.39
C LEU A 53 -3.50 3.41 -30.11
N LYS A 54 -3.44 2.67 -29.01
CA LYS A 54 -4.54 1.77 -28.60
C LYS A 54 -5.82 2.53 -28.29
N THR A 55 -5.73 3.75 -27.76
CA THR A 55 -6.93 4.56 -27.51
C THR A 55 -7.70 4.91 -28.78
N GLU A 56 -7.06 5.00 -29.95
CA GLU A 56 -7.78 5.26 -31.21
C GLU A 56 -8.75 4.13 -31.58
N THR A 57 -8.49 2.91 -31.13
CA THR A 57 -9.37 1.74 -31.37
C THR A 57 -10.48 1.58 -30.33
N VAL A 58 -10.33 2.22 -29.17
CA VAL A 58 -11.27 2.19 -28.07
C VAL A 58 -12.07 3.48 -28.15
N GLY A 59 -13.29 3.42 -28.70
CA GLY A 59 -14.11 4.61 -28.97
C GLY A 59 -14.34 5.54 -27.76
N ASP A 60 -15.10 6.61 -27.99
CA ASP A 60 -15.26 7.70 -27.03
C ASP A 60 -15.57 7.25 -25.59
N LEU A 61 -14.93 7.89 -24.62
CA LEU A 61 -15.18 7.66 -23.20
C LEU A 61 -16.64 7.96 -22.87
N VAL A 62 -17.40 6.92 -22.54
CA VAL A 62 -18.77 7.06 -22.06
C VAL A 62 -18.75 7.24 -20.55
N ILE A 63 -19.13 8.44 -20.09
CA ILE A 63 -19.32 8.71 -18.67
C ILE A 63 -20.68 8.14 -18.25
N CYS A 64 -20.66 6.97 -17.61
CA CYS A 64 -21.85 6.34 -17.07
C CYS A 64 -22.11 6.84 -15.64
N ASN A 65 -23.27 7.44 -15.38
CA ASN A 65 -23.70 7.78 -14.02
C ASN A 65 -24.43 6.58 -13.39
N THR A 66 -23.66 5.55 -13.02
CA THR A 66 -24.19 4.33 -12.38
C THR A 66 -23.22 3.82 -11.33
N ASN A 67 -23.75 3.24 -10.24
CA ASN A 67 -22.96 2.66 -9.16
C ASN A 67 -22.83 1.13 -9.24
N ILE A 68 -23.36 0.51 -10.30
CA ILE A 68 -23.39 -0.96 -10.43
C ILE A 68 -22.00 -1.58 -10.53
N TYR A 69 -21.00 -0.82 -10.98
CA TYR A 69 -19.62 -1.28 -11.15
C TYR A 69 -18.72 -0.91 -9.96
N ASP A 70 -19.17 -0.05 -9.04
CA ASP A 70 -18.33 0.46 -7.95
C ASP A 70 -17.75 -0.66 -7.08
N ALA A 71 -18.56 -1.69 -6.81
CA ALA A 71 -18.15 -2.83 -5.99
C ALA A 71 -17.01 -3.60 -6.65
N ASP A 72 -17.15 -3.93 -7.93
CA ASP A 72 -16.15 -4.67 -8.72
C ASP A 72 -14.89 -3.83 -8.96
N MET A 73 -15.07 -2.53 -9.26
CA MET A 73 -13.97 -1.58 -9.41
C MET A 73 -13.16 -1.46 -8.12
N PHE A 74 -13.83 -1.34 -6.97
CA PHE A 74 -13.16 -1.31 -5.68
C PHE A 74 -12.47 -2.65 -5.39
N ALA A 75 -13.13 -3.78 -5.63
CA ALA A 75 -12.56 -5.11 -5.46
C ALA A 75 -11.26 -5.33 -6.25
N ALA A 76 -11.17 -4.74 -7.46
CA ALA A 76 -9.98 -4.81 -8.30
C ALA A 76 -8.85 -3.85 -7.87
N THR A 77 -9.16 -2.74 -7.20
CA THR A 77 -8.22 -1.62 -6.97
C THR A 77 -7.81 -1.41 -5.52
N TRP A 78 -8.51 -1.97 -4.54
CA TRP A 78 -8.22 -1.69 -3.12
C TRP A 78 -6.79 -2.12 -2.70
N LYS A 79 -6.26 -3.21 -3.26
CA LYS A 79 -4.92 -3.73 -2.90
C LYS A 79 -3.79 -2.71 -3.15
N PRO A 80 -3.62 -2.17 -4.38
CA PRO A 80 -2.62 -1.13 -4.60
C PRO A 80 -2.91 0.14 -3.80
N ILE A 81 -4.18 0.54 -3.63
CA ILE A 81 -4.54 1.73 -2.82
C ILE A 81 -4.05 1.58 -1.38
N VAL A 82 -4.42 0.48 -0.70
CA VAL A 82 -4.01 0.21 0.68
C VAL A 82 -2.50 0.09 0.80
N SER A 83 -1.84 -0.53 -0.18
CA SER A 83 -0.38 -0.66 -0.22
C SER A 83 0.31 0.70 -0.34
N THR A 84 -0.18 1.59 -1.21
CA THR A 84 0.33 2.95 -1.36
C THR A 84 0.11 3.77 -0.10
N LEU A 85 -1.11 3.73 0.48
CA LEU A 85 -1.39 4.42 1.74
C LEU A 85 -0.45 3.94 2.85
N SER A 86 -0.20 2.63 2.92
CA SER A 86 0.72 2.04 3.89
C SER A 86 2.16 2.50 3.70
N TYR A 87 2.65 2.49 2.46
CA TYR A 87 3.99 2.94 2.12
C TYR A 87 4.20 4.42 2.45
N VAL A 88 3.26 5.27 2.06
CA VAL A 88 3.32 6.71 2.35
C VAL A 88 3.23 6.94 3.86
N PHE A 89 2.47 6.14 4.61
CA PHE A 89 2.40 6.26 6.08
C PHE A 89 3.76 5.99 6.73
N MET A 90 4.50 4.99 6.24
CA MET A 90 5.81 4.65 6.78
C MET A 90 6.90 5.66 6.38
N SER A 91 6.79 6.28 5.21
CA SER A 91 7.83 7.16 4.63
C SER A 91 7.59 8.65 4.84
N ALA A 92 6.35 9.09 5.08
CA ALA A 92 6.00 10.51 5.21
C ALA A 92 6.65 11.14 6.45
N THR A 93 6.93 12.44 6.37
CA THR A 93 7.48 13.25 7.48
C THR A 93 6.64 14.48 7.81
N ASP A 94 5.61 14.77 7.01
CA ASP A 94 4.78 15.96 7.10
C ASP A 94 3.39 15.62 7.65
N ASP A 95 2.94 16.37 8.66
CA ASP A 95 1.64 16.24 9.32
C ASP A 95 0.47 16.39 8.34
N ALA A 96 0.60 17.27 7.34
CA ALA A 96 -0.44 17.42 6.32
C ALA A 96 -0.62 16.13 5.49
N VAL A 97 0.48 15.41 5.27
CA VAL A 97 0.45 14.11 4.56
C VAL A 97 -0.20 13.06 5.45
N PHE A 98 0.12 13.01 6.76
CA PHE A 98 -0.53 12.09 7.70
C PHE A 98 -2.06 12.28 7.74
N ALA A 99 -2.55 13.52 7.82
CA ALA A 99 -3.99 13.80 7.81
C ALA A 99 -4.70 13.27 6.55
N ARG A 100 -4.05 13.37 5.38
CA ARG A 100 -4.58 12.84 4.12
C ARG A 100 -4.60 11.31 4.11
N ILE A 101 -3.57 10.67 4.64
CA ILE A 101 -3.52 9.20 4.73
C ILE A 101 -4.59 8.66 5.66
N VAL A 102 -4.77 9.29 6.83
CA VAL A 102 -5.83 8.97 7.79
C VAL A 102 -7.20 9.03 7.11
N THR A 103 -7.45 10.10 6.38
CA THR A 103 -8.69 10.27 5.61
C THR A 103 -8.82 9.19 4.53
N GLY A 104 -7.73 8.86 3.83
CA GLY A 104 -7.70 7.81 2.81
C GLY A 104 -8.05 6.42 3.38
N PHE A 105 -7.49 6.04 4.53
CA PHE A 105 -7.86 4.77 5.19
C PHE A 105 -9.34 4.76 5.62
N ASP A 106 -9.84 5.86 6.18
CA ASP A 106 -11.24 6.00 6.61
C ASP A 106 -12.21 5.93 5.41
N GLU A 107 -11.88 6.54 4.28
CA GLU A 107 -12.66 6.43 3.04
C GLU A 107 -12.61 5.02 2.45
N CYS A 108 -11.43 4.41 2.40
CA CYS A 108 -11.25 3.04 1.90
C CYS A 108 -12.07 2.05 2.75
N ALA A 109 -12.04 2.21 4.08
CA ALA A 109 -12.85 1.42 5.00
C ALA A 109 -14.35 1.65 4.81
N ARG A 110 -14.80 2.90 4.62
CA ARG A 110 -16.21 3.21 4.34
C ARG A 110 -16.71 2.58 3.05
N ILE A 111 -15.90 2.59 1.99
CA ILE A 111 -16.24 1.94 0.72
C ILE A 111 -16.28 0.41 0.90
N ALA A 112 -15.28 -0.16 1.58
CA ALA A 112 -15.23 -1.58 1.87
C ALA A 112 -16.45 -2.04 2.68
N ALA A 113 -16.86 -1.27 3.69
CA ALA A 113 -18.06 -1.53 4.49
C ALA A 113 -19.34 -1.47 3.67
N LYS A 114 -19.49 -0.43 2.83
CA LYS A 114 -20.65 -0.25 1.94
C LYS A 114 -20.85 -1.45 1.01
N TYR A 115 -19.76 -1.98 0.46
CA TYR A 115 -19.80 -3.13 -0.46
C TYR A 115 -19.52 -4.48 0.22
N LYS A 116 -19.48 -4.53 1.56
CA LYS A 116 -19.24 -5.74 2.37
C LYS A 116 -17.97 -6.50 1.96
N ASN A 117 -16.92 -5.78 1.56
CA ASN A 117 -15.63 -6.35 1.23
C ASN A 117 -14.80 -6.54 2.52
N SER A 118 -14.94 -7.72 3.13
CA SER A 118 -14.23 -8.09 4.36
C SER A 118 -12.72 -8.14 4.16
N ASP A 119 -12.25 -8.61 3.00
CA ASP A 119 -10.81 -8.75 2.72
C ASP A 119 -10.09 -7.40 2.75
N ALA A 120 -10.72 -6.36 2.17
CA ALA A 120 -10.19 -5.00 2.20
C ALA A 120 -10.16 -4.44 3.63
N LEU A 121 -11.22 -4.65 4.43
CA LEU A 121 -11.26 -4.23 5.82
C LEU A 121 -10.20 -4.94 6.67
N ASP A 122 -10.08 -6.26 6.53
CA ASP A 122 -9.09 -7.07 7.24
C ASP A 122 -7.66 -6.63 6.89
N GLN A 123 -7.38 -6.32 5.62
CA GLN A 123 -6.07 -5.80 5.24
C GLN A 123 -5.80 -4.40 5.81
N ILE A 124 -6.79 -3.51 5.82
CA ILE A 124 -6.64 -2.17 6.44
C ILE A 124 -6.34 -2.32 7.94
N VAL A 125 -7.09 -3.18 8.64
CA VAL A 125 -6.86 -3.50 10.06
C VAL A 125 -5.46 -4.06 10.26
N TYR A 126 -5.03 -5.01 9.42
CA TYR A 126 -3.69 -5.57 9.47
C TYR A 126 -2.61 -4.49 9.30
N CYS A 127 -2.69 -3.66 8.26
CA CYS A 127 -1.73 -2.59 7.99
C CYS A 127 -1.63 -1.60 9.16
N LEU A 128 -2.77 -1.09 9.64
CA LEU A 128 -2.82 -0.15 10.76
C LEU A 128 -2.33 -0.78 12.07
N SER A 129 -2.65 -2.06 12.32
CA SER A 129 -2.16 -2.79 13.48
C SER A 129 -0.63 -2.90 13.48
N HIS A 130 -0.04 -3.14 12.31
CA HIS A 130 1.41 -3.23 12.17
C HIS A 130 2.08 -1.86 12.35
N MET A 131 1.51 -0.81 11.75
CA MET A 131 1.99 0.57 11.87
C MET A 131 1.88 1.11 13.31
N SER A 132 0.88 0.67 14.07
CA SER A 132 0.76 1.02 15.49
C SER A 132 1.87 0.43 16.35
N THR A 133 2.59 -0.59 15.85
CA THR A 133 3.55 -1.44 16.59
C THR A 133 2.97 -2.23 17.77
N LEU A 134 1.68 -2.05 18.09
CA LEU A 134 1.00 -2.66 19.23
C LEU A 134 0.66 -4.13 19.02
N ALA A 135 0.55 -4.60 17.78
CA ALA A 135 0.21 -6.00 17.45
C ALA A 135 1.42 -6.95 17.49
N THR A 136 2.54 -6.56 18.10
CA THR A 136 3.74 -7.39 18.18
C THR A 136 3.49 -8.64 19.04
N ALA A 137 3.93 -9.80 18.53
CA ALA A 137 3.81 -11.09 19.22
C ALA A 137 4.82 -11.25 20.38
N ASN A 138 5.88 -10.44 20.39
CA ASN A 138 6.82 -10.41 21.51
C ASN A 138 6.17 -9.64 22.66
N THR A 139 5.96 -10.32 23.78
CA THR A 139 5.57 -9.69 25.04
C THR A 139 6.64 -8.69 25.46
N PHE A 140 6.28 -7.41 25.57
CA PHE A 140 7.15 -6.39 26.16
C PHE A 140 7.56 -6.84 27.56
N ASN A 141 8.82 -6.59 27.94
CA ASN A 141 9.30 -7.00 29.24
C ASN A 141 8.59 -6.19 30.34
N THR A 142 7.68 -6.83 31.06
CA THR A 142 6.92 -6.20 32.15
C THR A 142 7.72 -6.09 33.45
N SER A 143 8.94 -6.63 33.52
CA SER A 143 9.76 -6.60 34.74
C SER A 143 10.16 -5.19 35.18
N LEU A 144 10.10 -4.22 34.27
CA LEU A 144 10.44 -2.81 34.51
C LEU A 144 9.20 -1.92 34.59
N ASN A 145 7.99 -2.49 34.53
CA ASN A 145 6.76 -1.71 34.66
C ASN A 145 6.73 -1.07 36.05
N THR A 146 6.76 0.26 36.09
CA THR A 146 6.82 1.03 37.33
C THR A 146 5.56 1.85 37.46
N GLU A 147 4.84 1.69 38.57
CA GLU A 147 3.69 2.52 38.89
C GLU A 147 4.17 3.83 39.53
N ILE A 148 3.85 4.95 38.90
CA ILE A 148 4.18 6.29 39.40
C ILE A 148 2.89 6.96 39.85
N GLN A 149 2.86 7.46 41.08
CA GLN A 149 1.74 8.28 41.54
C GLN A 149 1.85 9.68 40.95
N VAL A 150 0.81 10.11 40.22
CA VAL A 150 0.70 11.43 39.62
C VAL A 150 -0.63 12.04 40.09
N GLY A 151 -0.56 12.92 41.09
CA GLY A 151 -1.75 13.51 41.71
C GLY A 151 -2.56 12.47 42.49
N ASP A 152 -3.89 12.46 42.31
CA ASP A 152 -4.83 11.49 42.90
C ASP A 152 -4.89 10.15 42.12
N GLY A 153 -4.08 9.98 41.06
CA GLY A 153 -4.08 8.78 40.22
C GLY A 153 -2.71 8.08 40.19
N SER A 154 -2.73 6.78 39.87
CA SER A 154 -1.51 6.03 39.54
C SER A 154 -1.40 5.82 38.03
N VAL A 155 -0.19 6.01 37.49
CA VAL A 155 0.11 5.82 36.06
C VAL A 155 1.19 4.77 35.94
N MET A 156 0.90 3.71 35.19
CA MET A 156 1.86 2.65 34.89
C MET A 156 2.77 3.09 33.75
N VAL A 157 4.07 3.16 34.03
CA VAL A 157 5.11 3.42 33.04
C VAL A 157 5.70 2.08 32.60
N SER A 158 5.29 1.64 31.42
CA SER A 158 5.82 0.45 30.75
C SER A 158 6.66 0.82 29.53
N GLU A 159 7.50 -0.10 29.06
CA GLU A 159 8.29 0.09 27.84
C GLU A 159 7.39 0.36 26.62
N LEU A 160 6.23 -0.31 26.54
CA LEU A 160 5.23 -0.08 25.49
C LEU A 160 4.61 1.31 25.60
N ALA A 161 4.27 1.77 26.81
CA ALA A 161 3.75 3.12 27.03
C ALA A 161 4.74 4.20 26.57
N VAL A 162 6.03 4.02 26.89
CA VAL A 162 7.08 4.96 26.49
C VAL A 162 7.31 4.93 24.97
N LYS A 163 7.31 3.74 24.35
CA LYS A 163 7.46 3.60 22.88
C LYS A 163 6.28 4.23 22.14
N LEU A 164 5.05 3.90 22.54
CA LEU A 164 3.84 4.49 21.96
C LEU A 164 3.79 6.01 22.21
N GLY A 165 4.14 6.46 23.42
CA GLY A 165 4.14 7.88 23.79
C GLY A 165 5.13 8.73 22.98
N ARG A 166 6.26 8.14 22.56
CA ARG A 166 7.30 8.83 21.76
C ARG A 166 7.03 8.80 20.26
N ASP A 167 6.24 7.84 19.77
CA ASP A 167 5.95 7.68 18.35
C ASP A 167 4.55 8.22 18.02
N PHE A 168 4.52 9.46 17.51
CA PHE A 168 3.29 10.11 17.05
C PHE A 168 2.59 9.33 15.93
N ARG A 169 3.34 8.64 15.06
CA ARG A 169 2.76 7.86 13.97
C ARG A 169 2.06 6.63 14.51
N ALA A 170 2.68 5.95 15.48
CA ALA A 170 2.07 4.81 16.15
C ALA A 170 0.75 5.21 16.86
N GLN A 171 0.72 6.39 17.50
CA GLN A 171 -0.50 6.94 18.11
C GLN A 171 -1.60 7.19 17.08
N LEU A 172 -1.25 7.85 15.97
CA LEU A 172 -2.19 8.09 14.87
C LEU A 172 -2.72 6.78 14.27
N ALA A 173 -1.85 5.81 13.98
CA ALA A 173 -2.25 4.51 13.47
C ALA A 173 -3.23 3.79 14.42
N THR A 174 -2.98 3.88 15.72
CA THR A 174 -3.87 3.33 16.76
C THR A 174 -5.24 3.98 16.74
N LEU A 175 -5.30 5.31 16.63
CA LEU A 175 -6.56 6.06 16.56
C LEU A 175 -7.36 5.66 15.31
N VAL A 176 -6.71 5.65 14.14
CA VAL A 176 -7.37 5.26 12.89
C VAL A 176 -7.84 3.81 12.92
N LEU A 177 -7.03 2.91 13.48
CA LEU A 177 -7.38 1.50 13.64
C LEU A 177 -8.71 1.34 14.39
N PHE A 178 -8.82 1.93 15.59
CA PHE A 178 -10.04 1.80 16.38
C PHE A 178 -11.23 2.52 15.76
N ARG A 179 -11.00 3.64 15.06
CA ARG A 179 -12.04 4.32 14.30
C ARG A 179 -12.59 3.46 13.16
N VAL A 180 -11.72 2.76 12.42
CA VAL A 180 -12.12 1.85 11.35
C VAL A 180 -12.87 0.63 11.88
N ILE A 181 -12.45 0.10 13.04
CA ILE A 181 -13.13 -1.03 13.68
C ILE A 181 -14.52 -0.63 14.17
N THR A 182 -14.65 0.55 14.77
CA THR A 182 -15.92 1.05 15.31
C THR A 182 -16.93 1.25 14.19
N GLY A 183 -18.02 0.48 14.23
CA GLY A 183 -19.09 0.47 13.21
C GLY A 183 -18.91 -0.55 12.08
N ASN A 184 -17.78 -1.26 12.02
CA ASN A 184 -17.51 -2.32 11.03
C ASN A 184 -17.23 -3.69 11.67
N GLU A 185 -17.55 -3.86 12.95
CA GLU A 185 -17.17 -5.01 13.77
C GLU A 185 -17.67 -6.35 13.19
N ALA A 186 -18.90 -6.35 12.64
CA ALA A 186 -19.54 -7.52 12.07
C ALA A 186 -18.96 -7.95 10.71
N LEU A 187 -18.23 -7.06 10.02
CA LEU A 187 -17.65 -7.31 8.70
C LEU A 187 -16.19 -7.77 8.78
N ILE A 188 -15.50 -7.46 9.88
CA ILE A 188 -14.11 -7.88 10.13
C ILE A 188 -14.09 -9.38 10.45
N GLN A 189 -13.21 -10.12 9.78
CA GLN A 189 -13.05 -11.56 9.98
C GLN A 189 -11.65 -11.87 10.51
N GLN A 190 -10.64 -11.80 9.64
CA GLN A 190 -9.26 -12.16 9.99
C GLN A 190 -8.56 -11.07 10.80
N GLY A 191 -9.02 -9.81 10.72
CA GLY A 191 -8.45 -8.67 11.44
C GLY A 191 -8.58 -8.76 12.97
N TRP A 192 -9.50 -9.58 13.49
CA TRP A 192 -9.72 -9.73 14.93
C TRP A 192 -8.49 -10.29 15.67
N LYS A 193 -7.67 -11.10 15.01
CA LYS A 193 -6.46 -11.66 15.62
C LYS A 193 -5.50 -10.56 16.06
N GLN A 194 -5.32 -9.54 15.23
CA GLN A 194 -4.45 -8.41 15.49
C GLN A 194 -5.05 -7.49 16.57
N VAL A 195 -6.37 -7.27 16.52
CA VAL A 195 -7.08 -6.45 17.51
C VAL A 195 -6.99 -7.06 18.91
N VAL A 196 -7.25 -8.37 19.04
CA VAL A 196 -7.13 -9.08 20.31
C VAL A 196 -5.69 -9.03 20.83
N GLN A 197 -4.69 -9.20 19.96
CA GLN A 197 -3.29 -9.07 20.35
C GLN A 197 -2.97 -7.68 20.89
N ILE A 198 -3.48 -6.61 20.26
CA ILE A 198 -3.33 -5.23 20.72
C ILE A 198 -3.97 -5.07 22.09
N TRP A 199 -5.20 -5.54 22.30
CA TRP A 199 -5.87 -5.46 23.60
C TRP A 199 -5.10 -6.19 24.71
N VAL A 200 -4.61 -7.39 24.43
CA VAL A 200 -3.78 -8.15 25.39
C VAL A 200 -2.52 -7.36 25.73
N ASN A 201 -1.83 -6.81 24.74
CA ASN A 201 -0.62 -6.03 24.96
C ASN A 201 -0.89 -4.74 25.75
N LEU A 202 -1.99 -4.05 25.47
CA LEU A 202 -2.40 -2.86 26.24
C LEU A 202 -2.80 -3.22 27.67
N PHE A 203 -3.51 -4.34 27.87
CA PHE A 203 -3.92 -4.83 29.19
C PHE A 203 -2.73 -5.21 30.07
N VAL A 204 -1.81 -6.02 29.54
CA VAL A 204 -0.60 -6.48 30.25
C VAL A 204 0.30 -5.30 30.67
N ASN A 205 0.24 -4.20 29.92
CA ASN A 205 1.00 -2.98 30.21
C ASN A 205 0.20 -1.93 31.00
N SER A 206 -0.98 -2.30 31.52
CA SER A 206 -1.88 -1.42 32.30
C SER A 206 -2.23 -0.10 31.60
N LEU A 207 -2.35 -0.13 30.27
CA LEU A 207 -2.71 1.02 29.45
C LEU A 207 -4.21 1.11 29.12
N ILE A 208 -4.97 0.10 29.54
CA ILE A 208 -6.42 0.16 29.54
C ILE A 208 -6.92 0.06 30.99
N PRO A 209 -8.03 0.75 31.32
CA PRO A 209 -8.64 0.62 32.64
C PRO A 209 -8.89 -0.85 32.96
N SER A 210 -8.71 -1.24 34.22
CA SER A 210 -9.17 -2.56 34.64
C SER A 210 -10.66 -2.67 34.31
N PHE A 211 -11.09 -3.78 33.71
CA PHE A 211 -12.49 -4.01 33.36
C PHE A 211 -13.44 -3.90 34.58
N ALA A 212 -12.89 -3.92 35.80
CA ALA A 212 -13.62 -3.75 37.06
C ALA A 212 -13.94 -2.28 37.42
N ALA A 213 -13.36 -1.28 36.75
CA ALA A 213 -13.60 0.14 37.06
C ALA A 213 -14.83 0.74 36.35
N ALA A 214 -15.51 -0.04 35.51
CA ALA A 214 -16.74 0.33 34.83
C ALA A 214 -17.94 -0.39 35.47
N SER A 215 -18.27 -0.02 36.71
CA SER A 215 -19.53 -0.39 37.39
C SER A 215 -20.14 0.84 38.04
#